data_AF-A0A392NVU5-F1
#
_entry.id   AF-A0A392NVU5-F1
#
_cell.length_a   1.000
_cell.length_b   1.000
_cell.length_c   1.000
_cell.angle_alpha   90.00
_cell.angle_beta   90.00
_cell.angle_gamma   90.00
#
_symmetry.space_group_name_H-M   'P 1'
#
loop_
_entity.id
_entity.type
_entity.pdbx_description
1 polymer ?
#
loop_
_entity_poly.entity_id
_entity_poly.type
_entity_poly.pdbx_seq_one_letter_code
_entity_poly.pdbx_strand_id
1 'polypeptide(L)'
;MPKKDHPQVLSDYRPICLVSSLYKIVAKVLAARLKKVLGKVISKFQSAFLPNRQILDGVLVVNELIDLAKRRKDNCLLFKVDFERAYDTVNWNFLDYMLIRMGFAEGWRRWIRACVFQSSMSVLVNGSPTEEFIVGKGLRQGDHLSPFFFLIVAEGLTGLMCKAVDNSLLYGYKVSNNIMFHTLQFADDTIIVGEGNWDNLWTIKTVLRSFEIVSGLK
;
A
#
# COMPACT_ATOMS: atom_id res chain seq x y z
N MET A 1 -16.02 -2.84 -14.13
CA MET A 1 -15.51 -3.95 -14.97
C MET A 1 -15.76 -5.28 -14.28
N PRO A 2 -16.36 -6.27 -14.93
CA PRO A 2 -16.50 -7.62 -14.39
C PRO A 2 -15.12 -8.23 -14.09
N LYS A 3 -15.01 -8.95 -12.97
CA LYS A 3 -13.82 -9.74 -12.60
C LYS A 3 -13.90 -11.19 -13.10
N LYS A 4 -15.10 -11.67 -13.38
CA LYS A 4 -15.41 -13.05 -13.80
C LYS A 4 -16.56 -13.07 -14.79
N ASP A 5 -16.71 -14.20 -15.49
CA ASP A 5 -17.86 -14.43 -16.37
C ASP A 5 -19.15 -14.53 -15.54
N HIS A 6 -20.22 -13.85 -15.99
CA HIS A 6 -21.53 -13.78 -15.31
C HIS A 6 -21.46 -13.24 -13.86
N PRO A 7 -21.07 -11.98 -13.65
CA PRO A 7 -21.02 -11.36 -12.32
C PRO A 7 -22.41 -11.26 -11.68
N GLN A 8 -22.56 -11.77 -10.45
CA GLN A 8 -23.84 -11.85 -9.72
C GLN A 8 -23.92 -10.85 -8.56
N VAL A 9 -22.77 -10.50 -7.97
CA VAL A 9 -22.69 -9.61 -6.80
C VAL A 9 -21.78 -8.41 -7.05
N LEU A 10 -21.98 -7.31 -6.32
CA LEU A 10 -21.18 -6.08 -6.44
C LEU A 10 -19.67 -6.32 -6.31
N SER A 11 -19.25 -7.29 -5.49
CA SER A 11 -17.84 -7.66 -5.31
C SER A 11 -17.19 -8.28 -6.55
N ASP A 12 -18.00 -8.80 -7.48
CA ASP A 12 -17.56 -9.32 -8.77
C ASP A 12 -17.20 -8.20 -9.76
N TYR A 13 -17.49 -6.95 -9.42
CA TYR A 13 -17.13 -5.80 -10.21
C TYR A 13 -15.92 -5.09 -9.61
N ARG A 14 -15.09 -4.57 -10.52
CA ARG A 14 -14.03 -3.59 -10.24
C ARG A 14 -14.55 -2.21 -10.61
N PRO A 15 -14.76 -1.29 -9.65
CA PRO A 15 -15.25 0.04 -9.95
C PRO A 15 -14.19 0.83 -10.73
N ILE A 16 -14.64 1.65 -11.69
CA ILE A 16 -13.79 2.64 -12.37
C ILE A 16 -14.42 4.00 -12.12
N CYS A 17 -13.63 4.94 -11.60
CA CYS A 17 -14.12 6.29 -11.35
C CYS A 17 -14.00 7.14 -12.62
N LEU A 18 -15.13 7.62 -13.12
CA LEU A 18 -15.16 8.65 -14.16
C LEU A 18 -15.01 10.03 -13.50
N VAL A 19 -13.89 10.69 -13.78
CA VAL A 19 -13.58 12.02 -13.26
C VAL A 19 -13.44 13.02 -14.40
N SER A 20 -13.73 14.30 -14.12
CA SER A 20 -13.71 15.36 -15.12
C SER A 20 -12.32 15.52 -15.77
N SER A 21 -12.28 15.92 -17.04
CA SER A 21 -11.01 16.13 -17.77
C SER A 21 -10.11 17.17 -17.11
N LEU A 22 -10.71 18.23 -16.55
CA LEU A 22 -9.98 19.25 -15.78
C LEU A 22 -9.32 18.64 -14.54
N TYR A 23 -10.07 17.84 -13.78
CA TYR A 23 -9.52 17.13 -12.62
C TYR A 23 -8.36 16.21 -13.03
N LYS A 24 -8.50 15.46 -14.14
CA LYS A 24 -7.43 14.57 -14.64
C LYS A 24 -6.13 15.34 -14.91
N ILE A 25 -6.22 16.54 -15.47
CA ILE A 25 -5.04 17.40 -15.70
C ILE A 25 -4.40 17.80 -14.38
N VAL A 26 -5.19 18.31 -13.43
CA VAL A 26 -4.70 18.72 -12.10
C VAL A 26 -4.06 17.54 -11.38
N ALA A 27 -4.75 16.40 -11.30
CA ALA A 27 -4.27 15.18 -10.66
C ALA A 27 -2.96 14.69 -11.31
N LYS A 28 -2.85 14.74 -12.64
CA LYS A 28 -1.63 14.39 -13.36
C LYS A 28 -0.45 15.31 -13.01
N VAL A 29 -0.68 16.63 -12.93
CA VAL A 29 0.34 17.60 -12.52
C VAL A 29 0.78 17.35 -11.07
N LEU A 30 -0.16 17.14 -10.15
CA LEU A 30 0.13 16.86 -8.75
C LEU A 30 0.90 15.53 -8.60
N ALA A 31 0.47 14.48 -9.31
CA ALA A 31 1.14 13.18 -9.33
C ALA A 31 2.58 13.28 -9.86
N ALA A 32 2.80 14.05 -10.93
CA ALA A 32 4.13 14.28 -11.48
C ALA A 32 5.06 15.00 -10.49
N ARG A 33 4.52 15.93 -9.67
CA ARG A 33 5.29 16.59 -8.60
C ARG A 33 5.56 15.65 -7.44
N LEU A 34 4.56 14.88 -7.00
CA LEU A 34 4.69 13.90 -5.92
C LEU A 34 5.75 12.84 -6.24
N LYS A 35 5.76 12.33 -7.47
CA LYS A 35 6.75 11.34 -7.94
C LYS A 35 8.20 11.80 -7.74
N LYS A 36 8.50 13.10 -7.82
CA LYS A 36 9.86 13.65 -7.65
C LYS A 36 10.36 13.56 -6.20
N VAL A 37 9.46 13.53 -5.23
CA VAL A 37 9.81 13.50 -3.79
C VAL A 37 9.59 12.14 -3.17
N LEU A 38 8.72 11.31 -3.76
CA LEU A 38 8.29 10.05 -3.17
C LEU A 38 9.45 9.08 -2.90
N GLY A 39 10.46 9.04 -3.77
CA GLY A 39 11.65 8.20 -3.58
C GLY A 39 12.50 8.56 -2.36
N LYS A 40 12.31 9.75 -1.76
CA LYS A 40 13.02 10.20 -0.54
C LYS A 40 12.29 9.80 0.74
N VAL A 41 10.98 9.53 0.66
CA VAL A 41 10.13 9.27 1.83
C VAL A 41 9.61 7.83 1.89
N ILE A 42 9.69 7.10 0.77
CA ILE A 42 9.33 5.68 0.71
C ILE A 42 10.57 4.81 0.86
N SER A 43 10.50 3.88 1.82
CA SER A 43 11.56 2.95 2.15
C SER A 43 11.97 2.10 0.95
N LYS A 44 13.23 1.66 0.95
CA LYS A 44 13.81 0.76 -0.06
C LYS A 44 13.10 -0.60 -0.17
N PHE A 45 12.32 -0.97 0.85
CA PHE A 45 11.55 -2.23 0.86
C PHE A 45 10.33 -2.22 -0.07
N GLN A 46 9.95 -1.06 -0.62
CA GLN A 46 8.83 -0.92 -1.55
C GLN A 46 9.31 -0.66 -2.98
N SER A 47 9.12 -1.62 -3.88
CA SER A 47 9.67 -1.53 -5.24
C SER A 47 8.71 -0.96 -6.30
N ALA A 48 7.44 -0.71 -5.96
CA ALA A 48 6.44 -0.29 -6.96
C ALA A 48 6.44 1.22 -7.25
N PHE A 49 6.11 1.57 -8.50
CA PHE A 49 5.84 2.92 -9.03
C PHE A 49 6.89 4.01 -8.79
N LEU A 50 8.08 3.64 -8.29
CA LEU A 50 9.19 4.55 -8.04
C LEU A 50 10.25 4.44 -9.14
N PRO A 51 10.87 5.57 -9.54
CA PRO A 51 11.94 5.52 -10.53
C PRO A 51 13.11 4.68 -10.00
N ASN A 52 13.77 3.94 -10.89
CA ASN A 52 14.92 3.08 -10.61
C ASN A 52 14.64 1.89 -9.67
N ARG A 53 13.39 1.43 -9.56
CA ARG A 53 13.02 0.18 -8.87
C ARG A 53 12.29 -0.72 -9.86
N GLN A 54 12.75 -1.97 -10.01
CA GLN A 54 12.13 -2.93 -10.93
C GLN A 54 11.33 -3.98 -10.16
N ILE A 55 10.26 -4.48 -10.79
CA ILE A 55 9.41 -5.55 -10.23
C ILE A 55 10.25 -6.81 -9.98
N LEU A 56 11.16 -7.11 -10.93
CA LEU A 56 12.02 -8.29 -10.89
C LEU A 56 12.96 -8.29 -9.69
N ASP A 57 13.30 -7.12 -9.14
CA ASP A 57 14.18 -7.01 -7.96
C ASP A 57 13.54 -7.72 -6.75
N GLY A 58 12.24 -7.51 -6.52
CA GLY A 58 11.53 -8.13 -5.39
C GLY A 58 11.44 -9.65 -5.52
N VAL A 59 11.13 -10.14 -6.72
CA VAL A 59 11.02 -11.58 -7.02
C VAL A 59 12.38 -12.26 -6.88
N LEU A 60 13.43 -11.64 -7.42
CA LEU A 60 14.80 -12.13 -7.31
C LEU A 60 15.22 -12.24 -5.84
N VAL A 61 14.99 -11.19 -5.05
CA VAL A 61 15.32 -11.21 -3.62
C VAL A 61 14.59 -12.36 -2.92
N VAL A 62 13.28 -12.52 -3.10
CA VAL A 62 12.52 -13.61 -2.47
C VAL A 62 13.08 -14.98 -2.85
N ASN A 63 13.39 -15.21 -4.14
CA ASN A 63 13.97 -16.47 -4.59
C ASN A 63 15.32 -16.77 -3.94
N GLU A 64 16.20 -15.78 -3.87
CA GLU A 64 17.51 -15.90 -3.20
C GLU A 64 17.36 -16.15 -1.69
N LEU A 65 16.39 -15.50 -1.02
CA LEU A 65 16.11 -15.75 0.39
C LEU A 65 15.67 -17.20 0.65
N ILE A 66 14.78 -17.73 -0.20
CA ILE A 66 14.29 -19.12 -0.10
C ILE A 66 15.42 -20.11 -0.36
N ASP A 67 16.21 -19.89 -1.41
CA ASP A 67 17.32 -20.77 -1.77
C ASP A 67 18.40 -20.77 -0.66
N LEU A 68 18.73 -19.60 -0.12
CA LEU A 68 19.67 -19.47 0.99
C LEU A 68 19.18 -20.20 2.24
N ALA A 69 17.91 -20.02 2.62
CA ALA A 69 17.32 -20.70 3.78
C ALA A 69 17.36 -22.22 3.63
N LYS A 70 17.07 -22.74 2.42
CA LYS A 70 17.17 -24.17 2.11
C LYS A 70 18.60 -24.69 2.23
N ARG A 71 19.58 -23.97 1.68
CA ARG A 71 21.00 -24.35 1.73
C ARG A 71 21.54 -24.37 3.16
N ARG A 72 21.14 -23.39 3.98
CA ARG A 72 21.55 -23.30 5.39
C ARG A 72 20.76 -24.21 6.33
N LYS A 73 19.61 -24.74 5.87
CA LYS A 73 18.62 -25.43 6.69
C LYS A 73 18.09 -24.54 7.83
N ASP A 74 17.96 -23.24 7.54
CA ASP A 74 17.40 -22.29 8.48
C ASP A 74 15.88 -22.49 8.59
N ASN A 75 15.34 -22.35 9.79
CA ASN A 75 13.90 -22.15 9.96
C ASN A 75 13.56 -20.73 9.52
N CYS A 76 13.15 -20.56 8.27
CA CYS A 76 12.75 -19.29 7.69
C CYS A 76 11.22 -19.20 7.59
N LEU A 77 10.66 -18.07 8.01
CA LEU A 77 9.26 -17.70 7.82
C LEU A 77 9.14 -16.84 6.56
N LEU A 78 8.28 -17.26 5.64
CA LEU A 78 7.81 -16.44 4.52
C LEU A 78 6.30 -16.29 4.63
N PHE A 79 5.82 -15.07 4.82
CA PHE A 79 4.41 -14.78 5.02
C PHE A 79 3.92 -13.77 3.99
N LYS A 80 3.05 -14.22 3.07
CA LYS A 80 2.41 -13.34 2.09
C LYS A 80 1.17 -12.70 2.71
N VAL A 81 1.07 -11.39 2.57
CA VAL A 81 -0.09 -10.57 2.93
C VAL A 81 -0.77 -10.11 1.65
N ASP A 82 -2.08 -10.27 1.59
CA ASP A 82 -2.95 -9.79 0.50
C ASP A 82 -4.05 -8.93 1.12
N PHE A 83 -4.20 -7.69 0.66
CA PHE A 83 -5.14 -6.72 1.24
C PHE A 83 -6.48 -6.73 0.49
N GLU A 84 -7.57 -6.91 1.22
CA GLU A 84 -8.91 -6.91 0.63
C GLU A 84 -9.26 -5.50 0.12
N ARG A 85 -9.46 -5.38 -1.20
CA ARG A 85 -9.89 -4.14 -1.86
C ARG A 85 -9.05 -2.94 -1.42
N ALA A 86 -7.74 -3.07 -1.49
CA ALA A 86 -6.77 -2.16 -0.88
C ALA A 86 -6.99 -0.67 -1.22
N TYR A 87 -7.47 -0.36 -2.43
CA TYR A 87 -7.82 1.02 -2.79
C TYR A 87 -9.12 1.49 -2.14
N ASP A 88 -10.15 0.65 -2.05
CA ASP A 88 -11.49 1.05 -1.60
C ASP A 88 -11.59 1.25 -0.07
N THR A 89 -10.61 0.75 0.69
CA THR A 89 -10.68 0.67 2.16
C THR A 89 -9.78 1.67 2.90
N VAL A 90 -8.91 2.39 2.19
CA VAL A 90 -7.96 3.36 2.77
C VAL A 90 -8.67 4.41 3.63
N ASN A 91 -8.25 4.54 4.88
CA ASN A 91 -8.67 5.59 5.79
C ASN A 91 -7.98 6.92 5.46
N TRP A 92 -8.78 7.94 5.15
CA TRP A 92 -8.29 9.28 4.80
C TRP A 92 -7.58 10.02 5.93
N ASN A 93 -8.03 9.83 7.17
CA ASN A 93 -7.36 10.43 8.32
C ASN A 93 -5.96 9.83 8.51
N PHE A 94 -5.81 8.53 8.26
CA PHE A 94 -4.51 7.89 8.28
C PHE A 94 -3.60 8.37 7.15
N LEU A 95 -4.12 8.53 5.93
CA LEU A 95 -3.36 9.11 4.83
C LEU A 95 -2.89 10.53 5.14
N ASP A 96 -3.76 11.41 5.67
CA ASP A 96 -3.36 12.76 6.07
C ASP A 96 -2.33 12.75 7.22
N TYR A 97 -2.51 11.85 8.19
CA TYR A 97 -1.53 11.61 9.24
C TYR A 97 -0.15 11.23 8.66
N MET A 98 -0.09 10.29 7.72
CA MET A 98 1.16 9.90 7.08
C MET A 98 1.80 11.06 6.30
N LEU A 99 1.00 11.85 5.57
CA LEU A 99 1.48 13.05 4.88
C LEU A 99 2.08 14.07 5.87
N ILE A 100 1.47 14.27 7.04
CA ILE A 100 2.02 15.13 8.11
C ILE A 100 3.35 14.56 8.61
N ARG A 101 3.39 13.25 8.92
CA ARG A 101 4.60 12.58 9.43
C ARG A 101 5.76 12.59 8.44
N MET A 102 5.48 12.61 7.14
CA MET A 102 6.46 12.73 6.06
C MET A 102 6.86 14.19 5.77
N GLY A 103 6.32 15.18 6.48
CA GLY A 103 6.71 16.58 6.34
C GLY A 103 6.08 17.31 5.16
N PHE A 104 4.96 16.82 4.61
CA PHE A 104 4.26 17.55 3.53
C PHE A 104 3.63 18.84 4.05
N ALA A 105 3.95 19.94 3.37
CA ALA A 105 3.46 21.28 3.71
C ALA A 105 1.92 21.33 3.72
N GLU A 106 1.37 22.15 4.61
CA GLU A 106 -0.08 22.30 4.78
C GLU A 106 -0.80 22.69 3.49
N GLY A 107 -0.23 23.61 2.70
CA GLY A 107 -0.79 24.01 1.41
C GLY A 107 -0.94 22.83 0.43
N TRP A 108 0.07 21.96 0.37
CA TRP A 108 0.01 20.73 -0.44
C TRP A 108 -1.08 19.80 0.07
N ARG A 109 -1.13 19.56 1.39
CA ARG A 109 -2.16 18.71 2.00
C ARG A 109 -3.55 19.27 1.71
N ARG A 110 -3.78 20.59 1.81
CA ARG A 110 -5.06 21.22 1.44
C ARG A 110 -5.49 20.91 0.00
N TRP A 111 -4.57 20.96 -0.97
CA TRP A 111 -4.87 20.55 -2.34
C TRP A 111 -5.24 19.07 -2.43
N ILE A 112 -4.51 18.20 -1.73
CA ILE A 112 -4.84 16.76 -1.68
C ILE A 112 -6.21 16.52 -1.05
N ARG A 113 -6.54 17.22 0.05
CA ARG A 113 -7.86 17.13 0.70
C ARG A 113 -8.98 17.51 -0.27
N ALA A 114 -8.82 18.61 -1.00
CA ALA A 114 -9.80 19.05 -2.01
C ALA A 114 -9.92 18.05 -3.17
N CYS A 115 -8.81 17.40 -3.57
CA CYS A 115 -8.85 16.37 -4.59
C CYS A 115 -9.52 15.09 -4.09
N VAL A 116 -9.14 14.57 -2.91
CA VAL A 116 -9.42 13.18 -2.49
C VAL A 116 -10.54 13.07 -1.46
N PHE A 117 -10.60 13.97 -0.46
CA PHE A 117 -11.43 13.78 0.74
C PHE A 117 -12.83 14.42 0.65
N GLN A 118 -13.13 15.13 -0.43
CA GLN A 118 -14.38 15.86 -0.61
C GLN A 118 -15.10 15.48 -1.90
N SER A 119 -14.91 14.25 -2.40
CA SER A 119 -15.62 13.81 -3.59
C SER A 119 -16.95 13.16 -3.24
N SER A 120 -18.00 13.68 -3.82
CA SER A 120 -19.25 12.97 -4.04
C SER A 120 -19.12 12.03 -5.25
N MET A 121 -19.88 10.94 -5.24
CA MET A 121 -19.87 9.94 -6.31
C MET A 121 -21.28 9.46 -6.60
N SER A 122 -21.55 9.12 -7.87
CA SER A 122 -22.71 8.32 -8.27
C SER A 122 -22.24 7.03 -8.93
N VAL A 123 -23.08 5.99 -8.91
CA VAL A 123 -22.84 4.76 -9.66
C VAL A 123 -23.64 4.83 -10.96
N LEU A 124 -23.00 4.53 -12.08
CA LEU A 124 -23.73 4.36 -13.34
C LEU A 124 -24.31 2.95 -13.40
N VAL A 125 -25.64 2.84 -13.39
CA VAL A 125 -26.39 1.60 -13.59
C VAL A 125 -27.07 1.69 -14.95
N ASN A 126 -26.70 0.79 -15.88
CA ASN A 126 -27.20 0.79 -17.26
C ASN A 126 -27.10 2.16 -17.96
N GLY A 127 -25.99 2.87 -17.73
CA GLY A 127 -25.72 4.19 -18.33
C GLY A 127 -26.39 5.38 -17.62
N SER A 128 -27.23 5.13 -16.62
CA SER A 128 -27.90 6.18 -15.85
C SER A 128 -27.26 6.35 -14.46
N PRO A 129 -26.99 7.58 -13.99
CA PRO A 129 -26.44 7.80 -12.66
C PRO A 129 -27.49 7.54 -11.58
N THR A 130 -27.08 6.88 -10.50
CA THR A 130 -27.82 6.84 -9.24
C THR A 130 -27.78 8.20 -8.55
N GLU A 131 -28.50 8.30 -7.43
CA GLU A 131 -28.30 9.38 -6.47
C GLU A 131 -26.83 9.51 -6.06
N GLU A 132 -26.44 10.76 -5.83
CA GLU A 132 -25.10 11.12 -5.42
C GLU A 132 -24.94 10.85 -3.92
N PHE A 133 -23.82 10.23 -3.55
CA PHE A 133 -23.47 9.96 -2.16
C PHE A 133 -22.06 10.46 -1.86
N ILE A 134 -21.82 10.77 -0.59
CA ILE A 134 -20.51 11.22 -0.12
C ILE A 134 -19.64 9.99 0.14
N VAL A 135 -18.44 9.99 -0.45
CA VAL A 135 -17.45 8.96 -0.17
C VAL A 135 -16.77 9.28 1.17
N GLY A 136 -16.61 8.29 2.05
CA GLY A 136 -15.99 8.48 3.38
C GLY A 136 -14.59 7.85 3.53
N LYS A 137 -14.18 7.02 2.57
CA LYS A 137 -12.89 6.32 2.57
C LYS A 137 -12.54 5.81 1.16
N GLY A 138 -11.30 5.38 0.99
CA GLY A 138 -10.80 4.76 -0.23
C GLY A 138 -10.19 5.75 -1.22
N LEU A 139 -9.49 5.21 -2.21
CA LEU A 139 -8.78 5.91 -3.25
C LEU A 139 -9.43 5.58 -4.59
N ARG A 140 -9.60 6.58 -5.45
CA ARG A 140 -10.27 6.39 -6.73
C ARG A 140 -9.42 5.55 -7.67
N GLN A 141 -9.97 4.42 -8.12
CA GLN A 141 -9.28 3.58 -9.07
C GLN A 141 -9.23 4.26 -10.45
N GLY A 142 -8.03 4.35 -11.04
CA GLY A 142 -7.77 5.05 -12.31
C GLY A 142 -7.33 6.51 -12.16
N ASP A 143 -7.27 7.03 -10.93
CA ASP A 143 -6.70 8.34 -10.64
C ASP A 143 -5.15 8.29 -10.64
N HIS A 144 -4.50 9.31 -11.19
CA HIS A 144 -3.04 9.40 -11.26
C HIS A 144 -2.38 9.53 -9.87
N LEU A 145 -3.13 10.02 -8.87
CA LEU A 145 -2.63 10.18 -7.51
C LEU A 145 -2.76 8.92 -6.65
N SER A 146 -3.79 8.11 -6.89
CA SER A 146 -4.14 6.96 -6.05
C SER A 146 -3.00 5.98 -5.83
N PRO A 147 -2.22 5.56 -6.84
CA PRO A 147 -1.10 4.64 -6.63
C PRO A 147 -0.06 5.21 -5.64
N PHE A 148 0.24 6.50 -5.70
CA PHE A 148 1.23 7.12 -4.83
C PHE A 148 0.72 7.29 -3.40
N PHE A 149 -0.57 7.60 -3.22
CA PHE A 149 -1.17 7.63 -1.89
C PHE A 149 -1.23 6.24 -1.26
N PHE A 150 -1.47 5.21 -2.07
CA PHE A 150 -1.39 3.84 -1.59
C PHE A 150 0.02 3.50 -1.07
N LEU A 151 1.07 3.89 -1.78
CA LEU A 151 2.46 3.72 -1.30
C LEU A 151 2.71 4.42 0.03
N ILE A 152 2.18 5.64 0.22
CA ILE A 152 2.31 6.39 1.47
C ILE A 152 1.61 5.67 2.64
N VAL A 153 0.45 5.06 2.39
CA VAL A 153 -0.27 4.26 3.38
C VAL A 153 0.49 2.97 3.70
N ALA A 154 0.97 2.26 2.67
CA ALA A 154 1.75 1.04 2.81
C ALA A 154 3.07 1.25 3.56
N GLU A 155 3.70 2.42 3.41
CA GLU A 155 4.88 2.83 4.18
C GLU A 155 4.62 2.84 5.69
N GLY A 156 3.36 3.07 6.10
CA GLY A 156 2.96 2.93 7.50
C GLY A 156 3.19 1.53 8.05
N LEU A 157 2.92 0.49 7.26
CA LEU A 157 3.21 -0.90 7.64
C LEU A 157 4.72 -1.13 7.72
N THR A 158 5.50 -0.64 6.75
CA THR A 158 6.97 -0.72 6.79
C THR A 158 7.53 -0.06 8.05
N GLY A 159 7.02 1.12 8.41
CA GLY A 159 7.40 1.82 9.64
C GLY A 159 7.08 1.04 10.91
N LEU A 160 5.91 0.38 10.98
CA LEU A 160 5.56 -0.49 12.10
C LEU A 160 6.48 -1.72 12.20
N MET A 161 6.80 -2.33 11.06
CA MET A 161 7.69 -3.49 11.01
C MET A 161 9.13 -3.12 11.39
N CYS A 162 9.67 -2.00 10.90
CA CYS A 162 10.97 -1.49 11.34
C CYS A 162 10.98 -1.24 12.84
N LYS A 163 9.92 -0.62 13.39
CA LYS A 163 9.83 -0.39 14.84
C LYS A 163 9.76 -1.70 15.65
N ALA A 164 9.12 -2.73 15.14
CA ALA A 164 9.11 -4.05 15.77
C ALA A 164 10.51 -4.68 15.78
N VAL A 165 11.27 -4.52 14.69
CA VAL A 165 12.67 -4.96 14.59
C VAL A 165 13.56 -4.18 15.56
N ASP A 166 13.46 -2.85 15.56
CA ASP A 166 14.27 -1.98 16.43
C ASP A 166 14.03 -2.29 17.93
N ASN A 167 12.79 -2.64 18.28
CA ASN A 167 12.41 -3.06 19.64
C ASN A 167 12.73 -4.54 19.94
N SER A 168 13.41 -5.26 19.04
CA SER A 168 13.71 -6.70 19.20
C SER A 168 12.49 -7.60 19.40
N LEU A 169 11.32 -7.17 18.89
CA LEU A 169 10.06 -7.95 18.91
C LEU A 169 9.91 -8.81 17.64
N LEU A 170 10.63 -8.45 16.58
CA LEU A 170 10.62 -9.17 15.30
C LEU A 170 12.04 -9.34 14.78
N TYR A 171 12.41 -10.58 14.45
CA TYR A 171 13.69 -10.91 13.87
C TYR A 171 13.51 -11.21 12.37
N GLY A 172 13.96 -10.29 11.53
CA GLY A 172 13.98 -10.48 10.08
C GLY A 172 14.98 -11.57 9.66
N TYR A 173 14.88 -12.03 8.42
CA TYR A 173 15.78 -13.07 7.92
C TYR A 173 17.15 -12.49 7.55
N LYS A 174 18.19 -13.05 8.16
CA LYS A 174 19.57 -12.55 8.06
C LYS A 174 20.33 -13.22 6.92
N VAL A 175 20.60 -12.48 5.85
CA VAL A 175 21.40 -12.94 4.71
C VAL A 175 22.89 -12.92 5.05
N SER A 176 23.35 -11.83 5.66
CA SER A 176 24.73 -11.64 6.12
C SER A 176 24.75 -10.76 7.37
N ASN A 177 25.93 -10.51 7.95
CA ASN A 177 26.04 -9.64 9.14
C ASN A 177 25.47 -8.23 8.95
N ASN A 178 25.43 -7.72 7.72
CA ASN A 178 24.99 -6.36 7.41
C ASN A 178 23.67 -6.31 6.63
N ILE A 179 23.13 -7.46 6.24
CA ILE A 179 21.95 -7.54 5.36
C ILE A 179 20.90 -8.43 6.01
N MET A 180 19.77 -7.82 6.35
CA MET A 180 18.59 -8.48 6.89
C MET A 180 17.34 -7.94 6.22
N PHE A 181 16.42 -8.85 5.89
CA PHE A 181 15.14 -8.56 5.28
C PHE A 181 14.01 -8.92 6.23
N HIS A 182 13.13 -7.97 6.50
CA HIS A 182 11.92 -8.19 7.30
C HIS A 182 10.65 -8.00 6.46
N THR A 183 10.70 -7.13 5.45
CA THR A 183 9.59 -6.87 4.52
C THR A 183 10.09 -6.64 3.10
N LEU A 184 9.27 -7.05 2.14
CA LEU A 184 9.38 -6.76 0.72
C LEU A 184 7.97 -6.42 0.22
N GLN A 185 7.82 -5.27 -0.42
CA GLN A 185 6.53 -4.79 -0.90
C GLN A 185 6.60 -4.45 -2.39
N PHE A 186 5.54 -4.79 -3.09
CA PHE A 186 5.28 -4.36 -4.44
C PHE A 186 3.83 -3.91 -4.55
N ALA A 187 3.60 -2.60 -4.45
CA ALA A 187 2.27 -2.04 -4.35
C ALA A 187 1.50 -2.70 -3.18
N ASP A 188 0.39 -3.37 -3.47
CA ASP A 188 -0.47 -4.10 -2.53
C ASP A 188 0.06 -5.49 -2.15
N ASP A 189 0.90 -6.13 -2.98
CA ASP A 189 1.55 -7.38 -2.61
C ASP A 189 2.64 -7.13 -1.55
N THR A 190 2.47 -7.71 -0.37
CA THR A 190 3.45 -7.62 0.71
C THR A 190 3.93 -9.01 1.12
N ILE A 191 5.25 -9.19 1.20
CA ILE A 191 5.90 -10.40 1.70
C ILE A 191 6.68 -10.01 2.95
N ILE A 192 6.36 -10.67 4.05
CA ILE A 192 7.08 -10.57 5.32
C ILE A 192 8.02 -11.76 5.42
N VAL A 193 9.27 -11.50 5.80
CA VAL A 193 10.31 -12.53 5.93
C VAL A 193 10.92 -12.44 7.31
N GLY A 194 11.19 -13.58 7.95
CA GLY A 194 11.77 -13.60 9.29
C GLY A 194 12.27 -14.97 9.71
N GLU A 195 12.72 -15.06 10.94
CA GLU A 195 12.98 -16.35 11.58
C GLU A 195 11.66 -17.10 11.83
N GLY A 196 11.69 -18.42 11.63
CA GLY A 196 10.56 -19.34 11.78
C GLY A 196 10.29 -19.69 13.24
N ASN A 197 9.90 -18.70 14.04
CA ASN A 197 9.51 -18.88 15.43
C ASN A 197 8.10 -18.30 15.71
N TRP A 198 7.48 -18.76 16.78
CA TRP A 198 6.11 -18.36 17.14
C TRP A 198 6.03 -16.90 17.58
N ASP A 199 7.07 -16.36 18.22
CA ASP A 199 7.11 -14.97 18.67
C ASP A 199 7.03 -14.00 17.49
N ASN A 200 7.81 -14.24 16.43
CA ASN A 200 7.73 -13.50 15.18
C ASN A 200 6.32 -13.55 14.58
N LEU A 201 5.68 -14.72 14.56
CA LEU A 201 4.34 -14.87 13.99
C LEU A 201 3.29 -14.08 14.79
N TRP A 202 3.38 -14.08 16.13
CA TRP A 202 2.52 -13.27 17.00
C TRP A 202 2.77 -11.77 16.83
N THR A 203 4.03 -11.35 16.71
CA THR A 203 4.38 -9.95 16.44
C THR A 203 3.82 -9.51 15.09
N ILE A 204 3.99 -10.31 14.03
CA ILE A 204 3.44 -10.02 12.70
C ILE A 204 1.93 -9.86 12.76
N LYS A 205 1.22 -10.79 13.40
CA LYS A 205 -0.23 -10.71 13.58
C LYS A 205 -0.65 -9.42 14.30
N THR A 206 0.09 -9.04 15.35
CA THR A 206 -0.19 -7.82 16.13
C THR A 206 0.05 -6.55 15.31
N VAL A 207 1.14 -6.51 14.55
CA VAL A 207 1.45 -5.40 13.64
C VAL A 207 0.38 -5.26 12.55
N LEU A 208 0.01 -6.37 11.89
CA LEU A 208 -1.01 -6.36 10.84
C LEU A 208 -2.37 -5.92 11.40
N ARG A 209 -2.78 -6.42 12.57
CA ARG A 209 -4.04 -6.01 13.19
C ARG A 209 -4.04 -4.54 13.59
N SER A 210 -2.92 -4.04 14.12
CA SER A 210 -2.78 -2.62 14.45
C SER A 210 -2.85 -1.76 13.20
N PHE A 211 -2.19 -2.19 12.12
CA PHE A 211 -2.19 -1.52 10.83
C PHE A 211 -3.60 -1.49 10.21
N GLU A 212 -4.35 -2.59 10.27
CA GLU A 212 -5.75 -2.66 9.81
C GLU A 212 -6.62 -1.63 10.52
N ILE A 213 -6.54 -1.55 11.85
CA ILE A 213 -7.36 -0.63 12.66
C ILE A 213 -7.11 0.83 12.27
N VAL A 214 -5.86 1.22 12.02
CA VAL A 214 -5.52 2.63 11.71
C VAL A 214 -5.68 2.96 10.23
N SER A 215 -5.25 2.08 9.33
CA SER A 215 -5.21 2.33 7.89
C SER A 215 -6.52 1.98 7.18
N GLY A 216 -7.36 1.13 7.78
CA GLY A 216 -8.55 0.57 7.17
C GLY A 216 -8.28 -0.61 6.22
N LEU A 217 -7.02 -0.97 5.97
CA LEU A 217 -6.64 -2.09 5.11
C LEU A 217 -6.80 -3.42 5.83
N LYS A 218 -7.73 -4.25 5.35
CA LYS A 218 -8.07 -5.56 5.92
C LYS A 218 -7.33 -6.69 5.22
#